data_AF-A0A0C2YS20-F1
#
_entry.id   AF-A0A0C2YS20-F1
#
_cell.length_a   1.000
_cell.length_b   1.000
_cell.length_c   1.000
_cell.angle_alpha   90.00
_cell.angle_beta   90.00
_cell.angle_gamma   90.00
#
_symmetry.space_group_name_H-M   'P 1'
#
loop_
_entity.id
_entity.type
_entity.pdbx_description
1 polymer ?
#
loop_
_entity_poly.entity_id
_entity_poly.type
_entity_poly.pdbx_seq_one_letter_code
_entity_poly.pdbx_strand_id
1 'polypeptide(L)'
;MAKQLHGLIELLPSSPKWQYCVMQTAKPTKSPVRLFYHDSVECLESLFQHLLFHDKLNLAPHRVYRTAERLVRVYSEWMTGDVAWEIQNKLPDGATLLGIMLSSDKMNISALVGDRCAHPLLLGLANIHMLTHLKISSDVFLLVALLPIPKFIHKHKRMCGMLTDRLLHKCLNIILELLKQAARLGIMMNDPLGNLQLCYTPLASYMVDTPEACMLVGVGGKTLPVTMAMYKHFSDNFQHPSQTKMFTLQQLQNIEVDPDDLEQYFKAAQEYRLNGVSRLFYHNWVLSDPFNFFNPEVLHHWHKFVWDHDIKWSINIIGTTELDFCFSVLHPSSIHQSATDTSARAFLI
;
A
#
# COMPACT_ATOMS: atom_id res chain seq x y z
N MET A 1 42.84 2.36 11.15
CA MET A 1 41.46 2.90 11.15
C MET A 1 40.71 2.63 9.85
N ALA A 2 41.06 3.20 8.68
CA ALA A 2 40.30 2.98 7.43
C ALA A 2 40.27 1.52 6.90
N LYS A 3 41.35 0.74 7.08
CA LYS A 3 41.39 -0.70 6.74
C LYS A 3 40.57 -1.57 7.69
N GLN A 4 40.53 -1.22 8.97
CA GLN A 4 39.69 -1.91 9.96
C GLN A 4 38.20 -1.59 9.73
N LEU A 5 37.90 -0.36 9.33
CA LEU A 5 36.53 0.03 8.96
C LEU A 5 36.07 -0.69 7.68
N HIS A 6 36.91 -0.80 6.66
CA HIS A 6 36.61 -1.61 5.47
C HIS A 6 36.42 -3.09 5.80
N GLY A 7 37.29 -3.67 6.66
CA GLY A 7 37.12 -5.05 7.10
C GLY A 7 35.82 -5.28 7.88
N LEU A 8 35.33 -4.29 8.63
CA LEU A 8 34.03 -4.35 9.30
C LEU A 8 32.85 -4.17 8.33
N ILE A 9 33.00 -3.31 7.30
CA ILE A 9 31.99 -3.13 6.25
C ILE A 9 31.87 -4.39 5.39
N GLU A 10 32.97 -5.09 5.11
CA GLU A 10 32.97 -6.37 4.38
C GLU A 10 32.31 -7.52 5.16
N LEU A 11 32.19 -7.38 6.49
CA LEU A 11 31.47 -8.33 7.36
C LEU A 11 29.97 -8.00 7.47
N LEU A 12 29.52 -6.83 7.00
CA LEU A 12 28.09 -6.53 6.96
C LEU A 12 27.40 -7.40 5.90
N PRO A 13 26.17 -7.86 6.15
CA PRO A 13 25.40 -8.57 5.13
C PRO A 13 25.29 -7.72 3.88
N SER A 14 25.55 -8.33 2.72
CA SER A 14 25.48 -7.64 1.43
C SER A 14 24.06 -7.14 1.18
N SER A 15 23.91 -5.90 0.75
CA SER A 15 22.60 -5.37 0.37
C SER A 15 21.96 -6.22 -0.74
N PRO A 16 20.61 -6.32 -0.77
CA PRO A 16 19.89 -7.05 -1.81
C PRO A 16 20.35 -6.60 -3.20
N LYS A 17 20.57 -7.56 -4.11
CA LYS A 17 21.08 -7.24 -5.45
C LYS A 17 19.97 -6.83 -6.38
N TRP A 18 20.22 -5.85 -7.25
CA TRP A 18 19.28 -5.49 -8.30
C TRP A 18 19.19 -6.62 -9.33
N GLN A 19 17.97 -6.98 -9.66
CA GLN A 19 17.58 -7.86 -10.73
C GLN A 19 16.78 -7.06 -11.76
N TYR A 20 16.73 -7.56 -12.99
CA TYR A 20 15.83 -7.01 -13.99
C TYR A 20 15.29 -8.09 -14.92
N CYS A 21 14.10 -7.85 -15.47
CA CYS A 21 13.54 -8.67 -16.53
C CYS A 21 12.83 -7.80 -17.58
N VAL A 22 12.76 -8.31 -18.81
CA VAL A 22 11.99 -7.69 -19.89
C VAL A 22 10.58 -8.27 -19.86
N MET A 23 9.59 -7.40 -19.72
CA MET A 23 8.20 -7.81 -19.56
C MET A 23 7.57 -8.10 -20.91
N GLN A 24 7.05 -9.32 -21.07
CA GLN A 24 6.21 -9.67 -22.22
C GLN A 24 4.83 -9.04 -22.08
N THR A 25 4.44 -8.24 -23.07
CA THR A 25 3.17 -7.50 -23.10
C THR A 25 2.23 -8.04 -24.17
N ALA A 26 0.93 -8.11 -23.87
CA ALA A 26 -0.09 -8.64 -24.81
C ALA A 26 -0.29 -7.75 -26.05
N LYS A 27 0.08 -6.47 -25.95
CA LYS A 27 0.01 -5.47 -27.04
C LYS A 27 1.32 -4.69 -27.11
N PRO A 28 1.66 -4.12 -28.28
CA PRO A 28 2.88 -3.35 -28.45
C PRO A 28 2.91 -2.11 -27.56
N THR A 29 4.11 -1.76 -27.13
CA THR A 29 4.42 -0.55 -26.35
C THR A 29 5.41 0.30 -27.14
N LYS A 30 5.47 1.61 -26.86
CA LYS A 30 6.43 2.52 -27.53
C LYS A 30 7.90 2.16 -27.30
N SER A 31 8.19 1.46 -26.20
CA SER A 31 9.54 1.03 -25.82
C SER A 31 9.45 -0.27 -25.04
N PRO A 32 10.45 -1.16 -25.11
CA PRO A 32 10.49 -2.37 -24.31
C PRO A 32 10.28 -2.08 -22.83
N VAL A 33 9.36 -2.81 -22.22
CA VAL A 33 9.04 -2.67 -20.80
C VAL A 33 10.08 -3.46 -20.01
N ARG A 34 10.78 -2.79 -19.09
CA ARG A 34 11.75 -3.41 -18.18
C ARG A 34 11.28 -3.22 -16.75
N LEU A 35 11.32 -4.29 -15.97
CA LEU A 35 11.09 -4.26 -14.54
C LEU A 35 12.44 -4.42 -13.84
N PHE A 36 12.75 -3.50 -12.92
CA PHE A 36 13.92 -3.58 -12.04
C PHE A 36 13.43 -3.81 -10.62
N TYR A 37 14.01 -4.78 -9.92
CA TYR A 37 13.57 -5.17 -8.59
C TYR A 37 14.68 -5.87 -7.79
N HIS A 38 14.53 -5.87 -6.48
CA HIS A 38 15.29 -6.69 -5.54
C HIS A 38 14.47 -7.94 -5.17
N ASP A 39 15.16 -8.95 -4.65
CA ASP A 39 14.49 -10.04 -3.97
C ASP A 39 13.76 -9.48 -2.73
N SER A 40 12.43 -9.64 -2.70
CA SER A 40 11.60 -9.06 -1.66
C SER A 40 11.76 -9.74 -0.30
N VAL A 41 12.21 -11.00 -0.28
CA VAL A 41 12.56 -11.73 0.95
C VAL A 41 13.90 -11.24 1.47
N GLU A 42 14.92 -11.05 0.62
CA GLU A 42 16.21 -10.47 1.06
C GLU A 42 16.01 -9.06 1.64
N CYS A 43 15.14 -8.24 1.03
CA CYS A 43 14.78 -6.92 1.58
C CYS A 43 14.11 -7.04 2.95
N LEU A 44 13.17 -7.97 3.10
CA LEU A 44 12.49 -8.21 4.38
C LEU A 44 13.48 -8.69 5.46
N GLU A 45 14.36 -9.65 5.13
CA GLU A 45 15.37 -10.16 6.05
C GLU A 45 16.32 -9.04 6.49
N SER A 46 16.73 -8.17 5.57
CA SER A 46 17.57 -7.01 5.89
C SER A 46 16.90 -6.05 6.87
N LEU A 47 15.58 -5.84 6.77
CA LEU A 47 14.82 -5.05 7.75
C LEU A 47 14.67 -5.79 9.07
N PHE A 48 14.35 -7.08 9.02
CA PHE A 48 14.06 -7.89 10.20
C PHE A 48 15.30 -8.12 11.06
N GLN A 49 16.48 -8.30 10.47
CA GLN A 49 17.76 -8.48 11.18
C GLN A 49 18.39 -7.16 11.63
N HIS A 50 17.77 -6.02 11.33
CA HIS A 50 18.39 -4.74 11.59
C HIS A 50 18.49 -4.43 13.09
N LEU A 51 19.71 -4.38 13.62
CA LEU A 51 19.99 -4.25 15.06
C LEU A 51 19.33 -3.02 15.72
N LEU A 52 19.12 -1.92 14.98
CA LEU A 52 18.47 -0.73 15.54
C LEU A 52 16.98 -0.94 15.87
N PHE A 53 16.39 -2.06 15.44
CA PHE A 53 15.00 -2.42 15.66
C PHE A 53 14.78 -3.50 16.73
N HIS A 54 15.84 -4.04 17.37
CA HIS A 54 15.70 -5.14 18.34
C HIS A 54 14.65 -4.88 19.44
N ASP A 55 14.69 -3.70 20.07
CA ASP A 55 13.71 -3.28 21.10
C ASP A 55 12.48 -2.55 20.54
N LYS A 56 12.34 -2.51 19.21
CA LYS A 56 11.30 -1.75 18.51
C LYS A 56 10.44 -2.64 17.61
N LEU A 57 10.51 -3.94 17.80
CA LEU A 57 9.77 -4.95 17.06
C LEU A 57 8.82 -5.69 18.00
N ASN A 58 7.57 -5.80 17.59
CA ASN A 58 6.62 -6.70 18.22
C ASN A 58 6.56 -8.00 17.43
N LEU A 59 7.05 -9.10 17.98
CA LEU A 59 7.03 -10.41 17.30
C LEU A 59 5.70 -11.17 17.51
N ALA A 60 4.95 -10.81 18.55
CA ALA A 60 3.65 -11.38 18.84
C ALA A 60 2.59 -10.27 18.91
N PRO A 61 1.38 -10.48 18.34
CA PRO A 61 0.27 -9.57 18.56
C PRO A 61 -0.05 -9.48 20.05
N HIS A 62 -0.43 -8.31 20.52
CA HIS A 62 -0.71 -8.10 21.93
C HIS A 62 -1.87 -7.15 22.15
N ARG A 63 -2.48 -7.30 23.32
CA ARG A 63 -3.70 -6.58 23.67
C ARG A 63 -3.46 -5.42 24.64
N VAL A 64 -3.46 -4.18 24.12
CA VAL A 64 -3.42 -2.94 24.93
C VAL A 64 -4.82 -2.45 25.33
N TYR A 65 -4.98 -2.08 26.61
CA TYR A 65 -6.21 -1.52 27.17
C TYR A 65 -5.89 -0.24 27.94
N ARG A 66 -6.86 0.70 28.02
CA ARG A 66 -6.66 1.96 28.76
C ARG A 66 -6.45 1.74 30.26
N THR A 67 -7.09 0.71 30.82
CA THR A 67 -7.11 0.43 32.25
C THR A 67 -7.01 -1.07 32.53
N ALA A 68 -6.78 -1.44 33.79
CA ALA A 68 -6.62 -2.84 34.22
C ALA A 68 -7.92 -3.65 34.09
N GLU A 69 -9.09 -3.01 34.10
CA GLU A 69 -10.40 -3.63 33.92
C GLU A 69 -10.64 -4.11 32.48
N ARG A 70 -9.77 -3.72 31.52
CA ARG A 70 -9.81 -4.15 30.11
C ARG A 70 -11.12 -3.84 29.38
N LEU A 71 -11.82 -2.80 29.80
CA LEU A 71 -13.11 -2.39 29.22
C LEU A 71 -12.94 -1.63 27.90
N VAL A 72 -11.85 -0.87 27.77
CA VAL A 72 -11.62 -0.01 26.59
C VAL A 72 -10.33 -0.43 25.90
N ARG A 73 -10.49 -0.96 24.68
CA ARG A 73 -9.42 -1.39 23.79
C ARG A 73 -8.68 -0.18 23.21
N VAL A 74 -7.35 -0.30 23.07
CA VAL A 74 -6.51 0.69 22.38
C VAL A 74 -5.89 0.03 21.14
N TYR A 75 -6.09 0.66 19.99
CA TYR A 75 -5.50 0.28 18.72
C TYR A 75 -4.56 1.39 18.27
N SER A 76 -3.26 1.16 18.34
CA SER A 76 -2.22 2.14 17.96
C SER A 76 -1.40 1.68 16.76
N GLU A 77 -1.26 0.36 16.60
CA GLU A 77 -0.40 -0.27 15.60
C GLU A 77 -1.03 -1.57 15.11
N TRP A 78 -0.55 -2.09 13.98
CA TRP A 78 -1.07 -3.33 13.41
C TRP A 78 -1.00 -4.51 14.39
N MET A 79 0.09 -4.65 15.16
CA MET A 79 0.26 -5.71 16.16
C MET A 79 -0.65 -5.59 17.40
N THR A 80 -1.34 -4.46 17.55
CA THR A 80 -2.42 -4.28 18.55
C THR A 80 -3.81 -4.53 17.96
N GLY A 81 -3.90 -4.68 16.63
CA GLY A 81 -5.12 -4.90 15.88
C GLY A 81 -5.66 -6.33 15.97
N ASP A 82 -6.96 -6.47 15.77
CA ASP A 82 -7.62 -7.77 15.79
C ASP A 82 -7.20 -8.63 14.60
N VAL A 83 -6.96 -8.03 13.43
CA VAL A 83 -6.51 -8.75 12.22
C VAL A 83 -5.19 -9.49 12.46
N ALA A 84 -4.18 -8.84 13.06
CA ALA A 84 -2.90 -9.50 13.36
C ALA A 84 -3.10 -10.66 14.35
N TRP A 85 -3.93 -10.46 15.38
CA TRP A 85 -4.27 -11.48 16.36
C TRP A 85 -4.97 -12.69 15.73
N GLU A 86 -5.97 -12.45 14.88
CA GLU A 86 -6.72 -13.49 14.17
C GLU A 86 -5.85 -14.28 13.19
N ILE A 87 -4.91 -13.63 12.53
CA ILE A 87 -3.95 -14.30 11.65
C ILE A 87 -3.00 -15.16 12.48
N GLN A 88 -2.41 -14.62 13.55
CA GLN A 88 -1.48 -15.35 14.42
C GLN A 88 -2.11 -16.63 15.00
N ASN A 89 -3.39 -16.60 15.38
CA ASN A 89 -4.10 -17.78 15.90
C ASN A 89 -4.29 -18.92 14.87
N LYS A 90 -4.07 -18.65 13.57
CA LYS A 90 -4.15 -19.64 12.50
C LYS A 90 -2.78 -20.22 12.12
N LEU A 91 -1.70 -19.72 12.72
CA LEU A 91 -0.34 -20.17 12.46
C LEU A 91 0.06 -21.30 13.42
N PRO A 92 1.09 -22.10 13.08
CA PRO A 92 1.65 -23.10 13.98
C PRO A 92 2.18 -22.48 15.28
N ASP A 93 2.18 -23.26 16.35
CA ASP A 93 2.75 -22.85 17.64
C ASP A 93 4.23 -22.44 17.49
N GLY A 94 4.58 -21.30 18.09
CA GLY A 94 5.93 -20.74 18.01
C GLY A 94 6.27 -20.01 16.70
N ALA A 95 5.35 -19.97 15.72
CA ALA A 95 5.54 -19.17 14.52
C ALA A 95 5.33 -17.67 14.80
N THR A 96 6.03 -16.82 14.05
CA THR A 96 5.98 -15.36 14.15
C THR A 96 5.33 -14.76 12.91
N LEU A 97 4.48 -13.76 13.11
CA LEU A 97 3.89 -12.99 12.03
C LEU A 97 4.79 -11.82 11.65
N LEU A 98 5.12 -11.66 10.37
CA LEU A 98 5.82 -10.49 9.82
C LEU A 98 4.93 -9.76 8.82
N GLY A 99 4.24 -8.71 9.27
CA GLY A 99 3.29 -7.97 8.44
C GLY A 99 3.98 -7.12 7.39
N ILE A 100 3.80 -7.45 6.11
CA ILE A 100 4.39 -6.69 5.01
C ILE A 100 3.63 -5.37 4.85
N MET A 101 4.37 -4.25 4.82
CA MET A 101 3.84 -2.95 4.43
C MET A 101 4.40 -2.61 3.05
N LEU A 102 3.53 -2.25 2.12
CA LEU A 102 3.93 -1.76 0.80
C LEU A 102 3.55 -0.29 0.67
N SER A 103 4.32 0.45 -0.10
CA SER A 103 3.91 1.77 -0.57
C SER A 103 4.38 1.98 -1.99
N SER A 104 3.56 2.61 -2.81
CA SER A 104 3.96 3.06 -4.13
C SER A 104 3.30 4.39 -4.42
N ASP A 105 4.05 5.26 -5.08
CA ASP A 105 3.53 6.52 -5.62
C ASP A 105 4.30 6.83 -6.89
N LYS A 106 3.60 7.34 -7.90
CA LYS A 106 4.21 7.68 -9.17
C LYS A 106 4.70 9.13 -9.11
N MET A 107 6.01 9.29 -9.07
CA MET A 107 6.64 10.61 -8.95
C MET A 107 7.30 11.06 -10.26
N ASN A 108 7.20 12.34 -10.56
CA ASN A 108 7.95 12.98 -11.65
C ASN A 108 9.39 13.28 -11.20
N ILE A 109 10.39 12.73 -11.88
CA ILE A 109 11.81 12.89 -11.53
C ILE A 109 12.38 14.19 -12.15
N SER A 110 11.94 14.54 -13.37
CA SER A 110 12.38 15.79 -14.01
C SER A 110 11.31 16.33 -14.96
N ALA A 111 10.73 17.48 -14.63
CA ALA A 111 9.82 18.20 -15.53
C ALA A 111 10.57 18.89 -16.70
N LEU A 112 11.85 19.24 -16.51
CA LEU A 112 12.60 20.10 -17.43
C LEU A 112 13.40 19.35 -18.51
N VAL A 113 13.70 18.05 -18.34
CA VAL A 113 14.58 17.28 -19.26
C VAL A 113 13.97 15.92 -19.62
N GLY A 114 12.72 15.92 -20.06
CA GLY A 114 12.15 14.81 -20.83
C GLY A 114 11.14 13.91 -20.13
N ASP A 115 10.25 14.47 -19.29
CA ASP A 115 9.03 13.77 -18.81
C ASP A 115 9.32 12.38 -18.22
N ARG A 116 10.37 12.31 -17.39
CA ARG A 116 10.81 11.06 -16.75
C ARG A 116 10.08 10.91 -15.43
N CYS A 117 9.29 9.86 -15.32
CA CYS A 117 8.61 9.46 -14.08
C CYS A 117 9.28 8.20 -13.50
N ALA A 118 9.29 8.08 -12.17
CA ALA A 118 9.55 6.83 -11.46
C ALA A 118 8.28 6.40 -10.75
N HIS A 119 8.10 5.09 -10.58
CA HIS A 119 7.06 4.52 -9.75
C HIS A 119 7.73 3.54 -8.79
N PRO A 120 8.38 4.03 -7.72
CA PRO A 120 9.00 3.16 -6.72
C PRO A 120 7.96 2.31 -6.00
N LEU A 121 8.34 1.07 -5.71
CA LEU A 121 7.68 0.20 -4.75
C LEU A 121 8.57 0.08 -3.52
N LEU A 122 8.09 0.57 -2.39
CA LEU A 122 8.74 0.48 -1.09
C LEU A 122 8.16 -0.68 -0.28
N LEU A 123 9.00 -1.35 0.50
CA LEU A 123 8.63 -2.40 1.45
C LEU A 123 9.08 -2.01 2.85
N GLY A 124 8.19 -2.15 3.81
CA GLY A 124 8.46 -1.99 5.24
C GLY A 124 7.83 -3.13 6.05
N LEU A 125 8.01 -3.05 7.37
CA LEU A 125 7.54 -4.08 8.31
C LEU A 125 6.59 -3.48 9.36
N ALA A 126 5.36 -4.00 9.40
CA ALA A 126 4.30 -3.55 10.31
C ALA A 126 4.55 -3.88 11.78
N ASN A 127 5.52 -4.75 12.05
CA ASN A 127 5.94 -5.12 13.40
C ASN A 127 6.78 -4.05 14.07
N ILE A 128 7.38 -3.14 13.30
CA ILE A 128 8.18 -2.04 13.82
C ILE A 128 7.25 -1.03 14.48
N HIS A 129 7.59 -0.57 15.70
CA HIS A 129 6.80 0.41 16.44
C HIS A 129 6.59 1.70 15.63
N MET A 130 5.39 2.25 15.67
CA MET A 130 4.93 3.42 14.93
C MET A 130 5.82 4.65 15.15
N LEU A 131 6.28 4.88 16.38
CA LEU A 131 7.19 5.99 16.68
C LEU A 131 8.53 5.90 15.93
N THR A 132 8.91 4.70 15.51
CA THR A 132 10.08 4.48 14.65
C THR A 132 9.75 4.85 13.21
N HIS A 133 8.60 4.39 12.69
CA HIS A 133 8.11 4.73 11.35
C HIS A 133 7.97 6.25 11.12
N LEU A 134 7.61 7.02 12.14
CA LEU A 134 7.47 8.47 12.05
C LEU A 134 8.80 9.23 11.94
N LYS A 135 9.93 8.58 12.25
CA LYS A 135 11.24 9.22 12.15
C LYS A 135 11.75 9.12 10.72
N ILE A 136 11.96 10.25 10.08
CA ILE A 136 12.46 10.35 8.68
C ILE A 136 13.79 9.59 8.50
N SER A 137 14.63 9.54 9.53
CA SER A 137 15.96 8.91 9.49
C SER A 137 15.98 7.43 9.92
N SER A 138 14.83 6.75 9.93
CA SER A 138 14.73 5.41 10.50
C SER A 138 14.93 4.25 9.52
N ASP A 139 15.04 4.54 8.21
CA ASP A 139 15.24 3.56 7.15
C ASP A 139 14.29 2.34 7.23
N VAL A 140 13.06 2.57 7.70
CA VAL A 140 12.01 1.53 7.90
C VAL A 140 11.39 1.01 6.60
N PHE A 141 11.65 1.71 5.48
CA PHE A 141 11.19 1.34 4.15
C PHE A 141 12.39 1.16 3.22
N LEU A 142 12.45 0.03 2.53
CA LEU A 142 13.42 -0.25 1.48
C LEU A 142 12.78 -0.15 0.11
N LEU A 143 13.51 0.40 -0.86
CA LEU A 143 13.11 0.35 -2.27
C LEU A 143 13.28 -1.08 -2.78
N VAL A 144 12.17 -1.72 -3.15
CA VAL A 144 12.17 -3.10 -3.66
C VAL A 144 12.05 -3.15 -5.17
N ALA A 145 11.36 -2.19 -5.80
CA ALA A 145 11.25 -2.18 -7.26
C ALA A 145 11.05 -0.78 -7.83
N LEU A 146 11.35 -0.65 -9.12
CA LEU A 146 10.90 0.45 -9.96
C LEU A 146 9.86 -0.11 -10.93
N LEU A 147 8.59 0.15 -10.64
CA LEU A 147 7.46 -0.30 -11.44
C LEU A 147 7.48 0.41 -12.81
N PRO A 148 7.25 -0.33 -13.90
CA PRO A 148 7.28 0.27 -15.23
C PRO A 148 6.05 1.14 -15.48
N ILE A 149 6.26 2.22 -16.24
CA ILE A 149 5.18 3.14 -16.68
C ILE A 149 5.05 2.99 -18.20
N PRO A 150 4.37 1.93 -18.68
CA PRO A 150 4.31 1.61 -20.10
C PRO A 150 3.51 2.65 -20.88
N LYS A 151 3.92 2.88 -22.14
CA LYS A 151 3.11 3.62 -23.12
C LYS A 151 2.58 2.62 -24.16
N PHE A 152 1.45 1.99 -23.87
CA PHE A 152 0.78 1.05 -24.78
C PHE A 152 0.27 1.72 -26.05
N ILE A 153 0.37 1.02 -27.18
CA ILE A 153 -0.13 1.45 -28.48
C ILE A 153 -1.43 0.68 -28.76
N HIS A 154 -2.57 1.36 -28.63
CA HIS A 154 -3.89 0.81 -28.92
C HIS A 154 -4.82 1.90 -29.47
N LYS A 155 -5.79 1.53 -30.31
CA LYS A 155 -6.77 2.46 -30.89
C LYS A 155 -7.62 3.14 -29.81
N HIS A 156 -8.03 2.37 -28.80
CA HIS A 156 -8.85 2.84 -27.69
C HIS A 156 -8.01 3.16 -26.44
N LYS A 157 -7.94 4.43 -26.04
CA LYS A 157 -7.18 4.92 -24.87
C LYS A 157 -7.53 4.18 -23.57
N ARG A 158 -8.79 3.79 -23.41
CA ARG A 158 -9.28 3.04 -22.24
C ARG A 158 -8.62 1.66 -22.11
N MET A 159 -8.36 1.01 -23.25
CA MET A 159 -7.64 -0.28 -23.26
C MET A 159 -6.18 -0.11 -22.87
N CYS A 160 -5.54 1.01 -23.21
CA CYS A 160 -4.18 1.31 -22.72
C CYS A 160 -4.14 1.41 -21.20
N GLY A 161 -5.16 2.01 -20.58
CA GLY A 161 -5.30 2.06 -19.12
C GLY A 161 -5.39 0.66 -18.52
N MET A 162 -6.38 -0.14 -18.95
CA MET A 162 -6.55 -1.52 -18.50
C MET A 162 -5.29 -2.38 -18.69
N LEU A 163 -4.60 -2.25 -19.83
CA LEU A 163 -3.35 -2.98 -20.09
C LEU A 163 -2.21 -2.55 -19.16
N THR A 164 -2.18 -1.26 -18.78
CA THR A 164 -1.24 -0.74 -17.78
C THR A 164 -1.52 -1.35 -16.42
N ASP A 165 -2.78 -1.37 -15.99
CA ASP A 165 -3.22 -1.97 -14.73
C ASP A 165 -2.84 -3.46 -14.68
N ARG A 166 -3.19 -4.22 -15.74
CA ARG A 166 -2.83 -5.64 -15.87
C ARG A 166 -1.32 -5.88 -15.78
N LEU A 167 -0.53 -5.03 -16.43
CA LEU A 167 0.93 -5.13 -16.39
C LEU A 167 1.45 -4.87 -14.97
N LEU A 168 0.91 -3.87 -14.27
CA LEU A 168 1.34 -3.55 -12.91
C LEU A 168 1.08 -4.72 -11.97
N HIS A 169 -0.11 -5.33 -12.05
CA HIS A 169 -0.44 -6.55 -11.34
C HIS A 169 0.50 -7.72 -11.65
N LYS A 170 0.91 -7.87 -12.91
CA LYS A 170 1.92 -8.85 -13.33
C LYS A 170 3.29 -8.56 -12.73
N CYS A 171 3.71 -7.29 -12.66
CA CYS A 171 4.96 -6.88 -12.02
C CYS A 171 4.94 -7.20 -10.51
N LEU A 172 3.88 -6.80 -9.81
CA LEU A 172 3.69 -7.10 -8.39
C LEU A 172 3.67 -8.60 -8.12
N ASN A 173 3.06 -9.41 -9.00
CA ASN A 173 3.11 -10.86 -8.90
C ASN A 173 4.54 -11.41 -8.95
N ILE A 174 5.42 -10.85 -9.79
CA ILE A 174 6.83 -11.27 -9.89
C ILE A 174 7.60 -10.87 -8.62
N ILE A 175 7.52 -9.59 -8.24
CA ILE A 175 8.30 -9.02 -7.14
C ILE A 175 7.96 -9.70 -5.81
N LEU A 176 6.67 -9.99 -5.59
CA LEU A 176 6.14 -10.42 -4.29
C LEU A 176 5.94 -11.94 -4.21
N GLU A 177 6.37 -12.71 -5.23
CA GLU A 177 6.11 -14.15 -5.28
C GLU A 177 6.70 -14.89 -4.08
N LEU A 178 7.93 -14.58 -3.69
CA LEU A 178 8.58 -15.23 -2.56
C LEU A 178 7.92 -14.86 -1.22
N LEU A 179 7.47 -13.61 -1.04
CA LEU A 179 6.68 -13.22 0.13
C LEU A 179 5.32 -13.92 0.19
N LYS A 180 4.69 -14.20 -0.95
CA LYS A 180 3.45 -14.99 -0.97
C LYS A 180 3.70 -16.45 -0.61
N GLN A 181 4.82 -17.01 -1.05
CA GLN A 181 5.23 -18.36 -0.69
C GLN A 181 5.53 -18.45 0.81
N ALA A 182 6.26 -17.49 1.37
CA ALA A 182 6.50 -17.37 2.81
C ALA A 182 5.19 -17.18 3.60
N ALA A 183 4.21 -16.43 3.10
CA ALA A 183 2.90 -16.33 3.73
C ALA A 183 2.14 -17.67 3.77
N ARG A 184 2.38 -18.55 2.79
CA ARG A 184 1.69 -19.85 2.68
C ARG A 184 2.39 -20.97 3.44
N LEU A 185 3.71 -21.04 3.34
CA LEU A 185 4.50 -22.16 3.82
C LEU A 185 5.31 -21.83 5.08
N GLY A 186 5.48 -20.54 5.40
CA GLY A 186 6.46 -20.08 6.35
C GLY A 186 7.87 -20.02 5.75
N ILE A 187 8.75 -19.23 6.35
CA ILE A 187 10.17 -19.14 6.02
C ILE A 187 10.98 -18.95 7.30
N MET A 188 12.15 -19.59 7.40
CA MET A 188 13.03 -19.39 8.55
C MET A 188 13.83 -18.11 8.36
N MET A 189 13.79 -17.19 9.33
CA MET A 189 14.58 -15.96 9.32
C MET A 189 15.21 -15.73 10.69
N ASN A 190 16.38 -15.09 10.73
CA ASN A 190 16.97 -14.65 11.99
C ASN A 190 16.30 -13.35 12.46
N ASP A 191 15.92 -13.30 13.72
CA ASP A 191 15.52 -12.05 14.39
C ASP A 191 16.75 -11.14 14.63
N PRO A 192 16.57 -9.89 15.11
CA PRO A 192 17.69 -8.99 15.41
C PRO A 192 18.69 -9.53 16.44
N LEU A 193 18.30 -10.52 17.26
CA LEU A 193 19.15 -11.15 18.27
C LEU A 193 19.86 -12.40 17.72
N GLY A 194 19.60 -12.77 16.46
CA GLY A 194 20.15 -13.95 15.80
C GLY A 194 19.38 -15.25 16.09
N ASN A 195 18.20 -15.19 16.72
CA ASN A 195 17.39 -16.38 16.91
C ASN A 195 16.62 -16.73 15.64
N LEU A 196 16.56 -18.02 15.33
CA LEU A 196 15.85 -18.51 14.16
C LEU A 196 14.33 -18.55 14.44
N GLN A 197 13.56 -17.84 13.62
CA GLN A 197 12.11 -17.70 13.73
C GLN A 197 11.43 -18.30 12.48
N LEU A 198 10.36 -19.08 12.67
CA LEU A 198 9.47 -19.47 11.57
C LEU A 198 8.50 -18.33 11.30
N CYS A 199 8.71 -17.61 10.20
CA CYS A 199 8.01 -16.38 9.88
C CYS A 199 6.95 -16.57 8.78
N TYR A 200 5.79 -15.95 8.95
CA TYR A 200 4.74 -15.88 7.93
C TYR A 200 4.47 -14.41 7.55
N THR A 201 4.33 -14.14 6.25
CA THR A 201 4.40 -12.79 5.70
C THR A 201 3.10 -12.32 5.01
N PRO A 202 1.99 -12.13 5.74
CA PRO A 202 0.79 -11.55 5.14
C PRO A 202 1.05 -10.10 4.72
N LEU A 203 0.28 -9.61 3.75
CA LEU A 203 0.21 -8.19 3.45
C LEU A 203 -0.65 -7.50 4.52
N ALA A 204 0.01 -6.70 5.36
CA ALA A 204 -0.62 -5.95 6.45
C ALA A 204 -1.16 -4.60 5.98
N SER A 205 -0.44 -3.92 5.08
CA SER A 205 -0.89 -2.63 4.51
C SER A 205 -0.30 -2.39 3.13
N TYR A 206 -1.06 -1.71 2.26
CA TYR A 206 -0.54 -1.11 1.04
C TYR A 206 -0.97 0.36 0.98
N MET A 207 -0.01 1.25 1.23
CA MET A 207 -0.16 2.70 1.27
C MET A 207 -0.01 3.31 -0.12
N VAL A 208 -1.15 3.68 -0.70
CA VAL A 208 -1.26 4.31 -2.03
C VAL A 208 -2.40 5.34 -2.01
N ASP A 209 -2.47 6.18 -3.03
CA ASP A 209 -3.61 7.09 -3.21
C ASP A 209 -4.90 6.34 -3.58
N THR A 210 -6.05 7.01 -3.50
CA THR A 210 -7.35 6.38 -3.79
C THR A 210 -7.45 5.82 -5.22
N PRO A 211 -7.03 6.54 -6.28
CA PRO A 211 -7.00 5.99 -7.64
C PRO A 211 -6.17 4.71 -7.79
N GLU A 212 -4.97 4.67 -7.23
CA GLU A 212 -4.08 3.51 -7.27
C GLU A 212 -4.63 2.36 -6.43
N ALA A 213 -5.23 2.64 -5.25
CA ALA A 213 -5.94 1.64 -4.46
C ALA A 213 -7.08 0.99 -5.26
N CYS A 214 -7.91 1.78 -5.93
CA CYS A 214 -9.02 1.25 -6.75
C CYS A 214 -8.50 0.34 -7.87
N MET A 215 -7.43 0.75 -8.54
CA MET A 215 -6.79 -0.04 -9.58
C MET A 215 -6.22 -1.36 -9.03
N LEU A 216 -5.52 -1.31 -7.89
CA LEU A 216 -4.92 -2.49 -7.27
C LEU A 216 -5.93 -3.46 -6.66
N VAL A 217 -7.09 -2.98 -6.18
CA VAL A 217 -8.22 -3.84 -5.79
C VAL A 217 -8.91 -4.46 -7.02
N GLY A 218 -8.79 -3.83 -8.18
CA GLY A 218 -9.46 -4.29 -9.39
C GLY A 218 -10.85 -3.70 -9.60
N VAL A 219 -11.22 -2.64 -8.87
CA VAL A 219 -12.53 -1.98 -8.98
C VAL A 219 -12.48 -0.79 -9.93
N GLY A 220 -13.61 -0.54 -10.60
CA GLY A 220 -13.79 0.60 -11.51
C GLY A 220 -15.06 1.40 -11.18
N GLY A 221 -15.38 2.39 -12.01
CA GLY A 221 -16.71 3.02 -12.00
C GLY A 221 -17.04 3.91 -10.79
N LYS A 222 -16.05 4.51 -10.12
CA LYS A 222 -16.22 5.29 -8.88
C LYS A 222 -16.82 4.45 -7.74
N THR A 223 -16.30 3.23 -7.60
CA THR A 223 -16.53 2.33 -6.48
C THR A 223 -15.40 2.47 -5.47
N LEU A 224 -15.69 2.30 -4.18
CA LEU A 224 -14.66 2.33 -3.15
C LEU A 224 -13.78 1.07 -3.19
N PRO A 225 -12.48 1.18 -2.83
CA PRO A 225 -11.59 0.02 -2.78
C PRO A 225 -11.92 -0.94 -1.62
N VAL A 226 -12.57 -0.45 -0.56
CA VAL A 226 -12.80 -1.21 0.68
C VAL A 226 -14.25 -1.67 0.88
N THR A 227 -15.24 -1.01 0.26
CA THR A 227 -16.65 -1.40 0.38
C THR A 227 -17.29 -1.48 -1.00
N MET A 228 -18.41 -2.20 -1.07
CA MET A 228 -19.22 -2.32 -2.30
C MET A 228 -19.99 -1.03 -2.64
N ALA A 229 -19.78 0.07 -1.89
CA ALA A 229 -20.41 1.35 -2.16
C ALA A 229 -19.92 1.93 -3.50
N MET A 230 -20.84 2.55 -4.23
CA MET A 230 -20.53 3.34 -5.42
C MET A 230 -20.96 4.78 -5.20
N TYR A 231 -20.54 5.69 -6.09
CA TYR A 231 -20.85 7.12 -5.98
C TYR A 231 -22.35 7.46 -5.78
N LYS A 232 -23.28 6.59 -6.20
CA LYS A 232 -24.73 6.76 -5.96
C LYS A 232 -25.16 6.46 -4.53
N HIS A 233 -24.37 5.70 -3.80
CA HIS A 233 -24.64 5.27 -2.43
C HIS A 233 -23.82 6.05 -1.39
N PHE A 234 -22.98 7.01 -1.80
CA PHE A 234 -22.14 7.77 -0.86
C PHE A 234 -22.96 8.68 0.08
N SER A 235 -24.24 8.86 -0.21
CA SER A 235 -25.20 9.55 0.67
C SER A 235 -25.94 8.60 1.62
N ASP A 236 -25.71 7.29 1.51
CA ASP A 236 -26.39 6.31 2.34
C ASP A 236 -25.92 6.45 3.80
N ASN A 237 -26.85 6.39 4.74
CA ASN A 237 -26.58 6.55 6.17
C ASN A 237 -26.14 5.25 6.86
N PHE A 238 -25.74 4.24 6.08
CA PHE A 238 -25.29 2.95 6.57
C PHE A 238 -24.05 2.50 5.82
N GLN A 239 -23.29 1.59 6.43
CA GLN A 239 -22.10 1.03 5.82
C GLN A 239 -22.46 -0.08 4.82
N HIS A 240 -21.95 0.03 3.59
CA HIS A 240 -22.08 -1.05 2.61
C HIS A 240 -21.17 -2.24 2.95
N PRO A 241 -21.51 -3.45 2.46
CA PRO A 241 -20.68 -4.63 2.68
C PRO A 241 -19.24 -4.45 2.21
N SER A 242 -18.31 -5.14 2.86
CA SER A 242 -16.88 -5.09 2.54
C SER A 242 -16.56 -5.69 1.17
N GLN A 243 -15.66 -5.04 0.43
CA GLN A 243 -15.10 -5.56 -0.82
C GLN A 243 -13.99 -6.57 -0.50
N THR A 244 -14.37 -7.80 -0.17
CA THR A 244 -13.41 -8.84 0.21
C THR A 244 -12.66 -9.41 -1.00
N LYS A 245 -11.50 -10.04 -0.73
CA LYS A 245 -10.78 -10.84 -1.73
C LYS A 245 -11.68 -11.89 -2.35
N MET A 246 -12.40 -12.65 -1.51
CA MET A 246 -13.27 -13.74 -1.94
C MET A 246 -14.33 -13.25 -2.92
N PHE A 247 -15.02 -12.16 -2.58
CA PHE A 247 -16.08 -11.58 -3.40
C PHE A 247 -15.54 -11.12 -4.75
N THR A 248 -14.42 -10.37 -4.75
CA THR A 248 -13.81 -9.86 -5.99
C THR A 248 -13.36 -11.00 -6.92
N LEU A 249 -12.76 -12.05 -6.37
CA LEU A 249 -12.33 -13.22 -7.15
C LEU A 249 -13.53 -14.01 -7.70
N GLN A 250 -14.62 -14.12 -6.95
CA GLN A 250 -15.84 -14.75 -7.43
C GLN A 250 -16.48 -13.97 -8.59
N GLN A 251 -16.50 -12.62 -8.52
CA GLN A 251 -16.96 -11.80 -9.64
C GLN A 251 -16.10 -12.00 -10.90
N LEU A 252 -14.77 -12.09 -10.75
CA LEU A 252 -13.86 -12.38 -11.87
C LEU A 252 -14.11 -13.76 -12.49
N GLN A 253 -14.44 -14.77 -11.68
CA GLN A 253 -14.74 -16.13 -12.15
C GLN A 253 -16.05 -16.21 -12.94
N ASN A 254 -17.00 -15.31 -12.66
CA ASN A 254 -18.29 -15.27 -13.37
C ASN A 254 -18.20 -14.58 -14.75
N ILE A 255 -17.04 -14.08 -15.15
CA ILE A 255 -16.83 -13.48 -16.48
C ILE A 255 -16.45 -14.61 -17.45
N GLU A 256 -17.39 -14.99 -18.32
CA GLU A 256 -17.20 -16.06 -19.32
C GLU A 256 -16.55 -15.58 -20.63
N VAL A 257 -15.95 -14.39 -20.63
CA VAL A 257 -15.22 -13.83 -21.78
C VAL A 257 -13.74 -14.08 -21.62
N ASP A 258 -13.06 -14.43 -22.71
CA ASP A 258 -11.60 -14.57 -22.74
C ASP A 258 -10.93 -13.24 -22.36
N PRO A 259 -10.06 -13.20 -21.31
CA PRO A 259 -9.29 -12.01 -20.97
C PRO A 259 -8.50 -11.40 -22.12
N ASP A 260 -8.11 -12.18 -23.14
CA ASP A 260 -7.35 -11.70 -24.29
C ASP A 260 -8.24 -10.99 -25.34
N ASP A 261 -9.57 -11.20 -25.31
CA ASP A 261 -10.53 -10.32 -25.98
C ASP A 261 -10.74 -9.04 -25.15
N LEU A 262 -9.77 -8.13 -25.26
CA LEU A 262 -9.66 -6.95 -24.40
C LEU A 262 -10.95 -6.13 -24.30
N GLU A 263 -11.63 -5.88 -25.41
CA GLU A 263 -12.79 -4.99 -25.45
C GLU A 263 -14.04 -5.68 -24.90
N GLN A 264 -14.28 -6.94 -25.30
CA GLN A 264 -15.41 -7.70 -24.77
C GLN A 264 -15.22 -8.01 -23.29
N TYR A 265 -14.01 -8.42 -22.89
CA TYR A 265 -13.69 -8.70 -21.50
C TYR A 265 -13.87 -7.46 -20.63
N PHE A 266 -13.34 -6.32 -21.08
CA PHE A 266 -13.48 -5.07 -20.35
C PHE A 266 -14.96 -4.70 -20.18
N LYS A 267 -15.77 -4.85 -21.23
CA LYS A 267 -17.22 -4.59 -21.16
C LYS A 267 -17.91 -5.52 -20.15
N ALA A 268 -17.61 -6.83 -20.18
CA ALA A 268 -18.16 -7.79 -19.22
C ALA A 268 -17.71 -7.50 -17.78
N ALA A 269 -16.44 -7.15 -17.57
CA ALA A 269 -15.90 -6.76 -16.28
C ALA A 269 -16.61 -5.52 -15.69
N GLN A 270 -17.00 -4.57 -16.55
CA GLN A 270 -17.74 -3.39 -16.11
C GLN A 270 -19.14 -3.71 -15.56
N GLU A 271 -19.78 -4.81 -15.96
CA GLU A 271 -21.07 -5.25 -15.41
C GLU A 271 -20.94 -5.61 -13.92
N TYR A 272 -19.77 -6.15 -13.54
CA TYR A 272 -19.39 -6.43 -12.16
C TYR A 272 -18.69 -5.25 -11.46
N ARG A 273 -18.56 -4.10 -12.15
CA ARG A 273 -17.84 -2.89 -11.69
C ARG A 273 -16.34 -3.10 -11.50
N LEU A 274 -15.75 -4.03 -12.23
CA LEU A 274 -14.32 -4.29 -12.22
C LEU A 274 -13.59 -3.44 -13.27
N ASN A 275 -12.29 -3.22 -13.08
CA ASN A 275 -11.45 -2.41 -13.97
C ASN A 275 -10.90 -3.17 -15.18
N GLY A 276 -11.21 -4.46 -15.31
CA GLY A 276 -10.75 -5.31 -16.41
C GLY A 276 -9.42 -6.02 -16.17
N VAL A 277 -8.83 -5.91 -14.97
CA VAL A 277 -7.71 -6.77 -14.57
C VAL A 277 -8.22 -8.18 -14.30
N SER A 278 -7.76 -9.16 -15.09
CA SER A 278 -8.19 -10.56 -14.97
C SER A 278 -7.47 -11.35 -13.88
N ARG A 279 -6.26 -10.92 -13.48
CA ARG A 279 -5.45 -11.60 -12.46
C ARG A 279 -4.84 -10.60 -11.48
N LEU A 280 -5.51 -10.44 -10.35
CA LEU A 280 -5.12 -9.52 -9.28
C LEU A 280 -3.86 -9.99 -8.55
N PHE A 281 -3.05 -9.08 -8.01
CA PHE A 281 -1.73 -9.47 -7.48
C PHE A 281 -1.86 -10.23 -6.16
N TYR A 282 -2.90 -9.95 -5.40
CA TYR A 282 -3.18 -10.58 -4.10
C TYR A 282 -3.99 -11.89 -4.22
N HIS A 283 -4.36 -12.35 -5.42
CA HIS A 283 -5.22 -13.52 -5.63
C HIS A 283 -4.70 -14.78 -4.89
N ASN A 284 -3.39 -14.99 -4.87
CA ASN A 284 -2.72 -16.12 -4.21
C ASN A 284 -1.97 -15.76 -2.93
N TRP A 285 -2.03 -14.50 -2.46
CA TRP A 285 -1.44 -14.11 -1.18
C TRP A 285 -2.39 -14.53 -0.06
N VAL A 286 -2.03 -15.57 0.68
CA VAL A 286 -2.85 -16.04 1.81
C VAL A 286 -2.81 -15.01 2.95
N LEU A 287 -3.84 -15.05 3.82
CA LEU A 287 -3.94 -14.19 5.00
C LEU A 287 -3.93 -12.68 4.67
N SER A 288 -4.20 -12.33 3.41
CA SER A 288 -4.13 -10.97 2.87
C SER A 288 -5.44 -10.66 2.13
N ASP A 289 -6.26 -9.80 2.72
CA ASP A 289 -7.53 -9.35 2.14
C ASP A 289 -7.48 -7.84 1.89
N PRO A 290 -7.83 -7.36 0.67
CA PRO A 290 -7.81 -5.94 0.33
C PRO A 290 -8.57 -5.05 1.31
N PHE A 291 -9.67 -5.56 1.87
CA PHE A 291 -10.43 -4.84 2.90
C PHE A 291 -9.58 -4.52 4.14
N ASN A 292 -8.63 -5.38 4.47
CA ASN A 292 -7.78 -5.25 5.65
C ASN A 292 -6.50 -4.44 5.38
N PHE A 293 -5.94 -4.50 4.17
CA PHE A 293 -4.63 -3.88 3.89
C PHE A 293 -4.71 -2.55 3.13
N PHE A 294 -5.83 -2.23 2.45
CA PHE A 294 -6.05 -0.87 1.94
C PHE A 294 -6.71 -0.02 3.02
N ASN A 295 -5.93 0.86 3.61
CA ASN A 295 -6.42 1.82 4.60
C ASN A 295 -7.06 3.03 3.89
N PRO A 296 -8.05 3.70 4.53
CA PRO A 296 -8.57 4.96 4.03
C PRO A 296 -7.43 5.98 3.86
N GLU A 297 -7.39 6.62 2.70
CA GLU A 297 -6.41 7.67 2.43
C GLU A 297 -6.77 8.94 3.22
N VAL A 298 -6.04 9.20 4.31
CA VAL A 298 -6.30 10.32 5.23
C VAL A 298 -6.23 11.69 4.53
N LEU A 299 -5.29 11.87 3.61
CA LEU A 299 -5.11 13.15 2.91
C LEU A 299 -6.36 13.56 2.13
N HIS A 300 -6.91 12.66 1.33
CA HIS A 300 -8.07 12.97 0.49
C HIS A 300 -9.39 12.80 1.23
N HIS A 301 -9.55 11.77 2.06
CA HIS A 301 -10.83 11.48 2.71
C HIS A 301 -11.10 12.35 3.94
N TRP A 302 -10.07 12.82 4.65
CA TRP A 302 -10.26 13.67 5.83
C TRP A 302 -9.79 15.09 5.57
N HIS A 303 -8.50 15.28 5.26
CA HIS A 303 -7.96 16.64 5.16
C HIS A 303 -8.63 17.42 4.01
N LYS A 304 -8.61 16.89 2.80
CA LYS A 304 -9.24 17.55 1.65
C LYS A 304 -10.75 17.71 1.82
N PHE A 305 -11.44 16.70 2.36
CA PHE A 305 -12.88 16.77 2.66
C PHE A 305 -13.21 17.96 3.58
N VAL A 306 -12.48 18.10 4.70
CA VAL A 306 -12.69 19.19 5.66
C VAL A 306 -12.52 20.55 4.97
N TRP A 307 -11.47 20.73 4.16
CA TRP A 307 -11.24 21.98 3.45
C TRP A 307 -12.26 22.25 2.34
N ASP A 308 -12.67 21.22 1.62
CA ASP A 308 -13.59 21.36 0.49
C ASP A 308 -15.05 21.54 0.91
N HIS A 309 -15.43 21.10 2.10
CA HIS A 309 -16.81 21.09 2.57
C HIS A 309 -16.98 21.84 3.90
N ASP A 310 -16.40 21.32 4.99
CA ASP A 310 -16.65 21.83 6.34
C ASP A 310 -16.17 23.28 6.51
N ILE A 311 -14.96 23.59 6.05
CA ILE A 311 -14.41 24.96 6.12
C ILE A 311 -15.23 25.92 5.27
N LYS A 312 -15.67 25.50 4.06
CA LYS A 312 -16.55 26.35 3.24
C LYS A 312 -17.89 26.62 3.94
N TRP A 313 -18.42 25.62 4.64
CA TRP A 313 -19.63 25.80 5.42
C TRP A 313 -19.43 26.75 6.60
N SER A 314 -18.33 26.58 7.36
CA SER A 314 -17.97 27.49 8.45
C SER A 314 -17.81 28.93 7.96
N ILE A 315 -17.11 29.16 6.83
CA ILE A 315 -16.97 30.49 6.21
C ILE A 315 -18.34 31.11 5.93
N ASN A 316 -19.30 30.33 5.43
CA ASN A 316 -20.65 30.84 5.13
C ASN A 316 -21.45 31.21 6.40
N ILE A 317 -21.19 30.57 7.54
CA ILE A 317 -21.92 30.82 8.79
C ILE A 317 -21.32 32.00 9.56
N ILE A 318 -20.00 31.99 9.80
CA ILE A 318 -19.34 32.94 10.72
C ILE A 318 -18.47 33.98 10.01
N GLY A 319 -18.25 33.82 8.70
CA GLY A 319 -17.35 34.69 7.93
C GLY A 319 -15.87 34.31 8.06
N THR A 320 -15.07 34.73 7.07
CA THR A 320 -13.62 34.40 7.02
C THR A 320 -12.84 35.00 8.19
N THR A 321 -13.14 36.24 8.58
CA THR A 321 -12.43 36.96 9.64
C THR A 321 -12.53 36.27 10.99
N GLU A 322 -13.73 35.82 11.37
CA GLU A 322 -13.96 35.12 12.63
C GLU A 322 -13.29 33.74 12.63
N LEU A 323 -13.34 33.03 11.50
CA LEU A 323 -12.70 31.72 11.35
C LEU A 323 -11.16 31.84 11.41
N ASP A 324 -10.57 32.84 10.77
CA ASP A 324 -9.14 33.16 10.86
C ASP A 324 -8.73 33.50 12.30
N PHE A 325 -9.55 34.28 13.02
CA PHE A 325 -9.32 34.55 14.44
C PHE A 325 -9.32 33.27 15.26
N CYS A 326 -10.30 32.38 15.06
CA CYS A 326 -10.34 31.07 15.73
C CYS A 326 -9.08 30.24 15.46
N PHE A 327 -8.60 30.18 14.20
CA PHE A 327 -7.35 29.51 13.88
C PHE A 327 -6.13 30.14 14.56
N SER A 328 -6.09 31.47 14.69
CA SER A 328 -4.98 32.18 15.33
C SER A 328 -4.84 31.89 16.83
N VAL A 329 -5.92 31.46 17.49
CA VAL A 329 -5.94 31.14 18.93
C VAL A 329 -5.57 29.67 19.19
N LEU A 330 -5.60 28.80 18.18
CA LEU A 330 -5.16 27.42 18.31
C LEU A 330 -3.63 27.34 18.44
N HIS A 331 -3.16 26.39 19.26
CA HIS A 331 -1.72 26.17 19.41
C HIS A 331 -1.10 25.86 18.04
N PRO A 332 0.05 26.47 17.66
CA PRO A 332 0.69 26.18 16.40
C PRO A 332 1.17 24.72 16.37
N SER A 333 0.39 23.86 15.70
CA SER A 333 0.74 22.48 15.42
C SER A 333 0.56 22.24 13.93
N SER A 334 1.63 22.50 13.17
CA SER A 334 1.99 22.02 11.82
C SER A 334 0.95 22.05 10.68
N ILE A 335 -0.30 22.44 10.89
CA ILE A 335 -1.37 22.44 9.89
C ILE A 335 -2.03 23.83 9.91
N HIS A 336 -1.94 24.48 8.74
CA HIS A 336 -2.52 25.75 8.26
C HIS A 336 -3.28 26.66 9.25
N GLN A 337 -2.95 27.96 9.24
CA GLN A 337 -3.44 28.96 10.20
C GLN A 337 -4.35 30.03 9.58
N SER A 338 -4.83 29.86 8.34
CA SER A 338 -5.79 30.79 7.74
C SER A 338 -6.72 30.15 6.71
N ALA A 339 -7.98 30.57 6.74
CA ALA A 339 -9.02 30.31 5.75
C ALA A 339 -8.75 30.93 4.37
N THR A 340 -7.82 31.89 4.28
CA THR A 340 -7.43 32.55 3.02
C THR A 340 -6.15 31.99 2.40
N ASP A 341 -5.47 31.06 3.09
CA ASP A 341 -4.22 30.49 2.62
C ASP A 341 -4.45 29.53 1.44
N THR A 342 -4.24 30.04 0.24
CA THR A 342 -4.40 29.32 -1.04
C THR A 342 -3.19 28.47 -1.42
N SER A 343 -2.11 28.51 -0.63
CA SER A 343 -0.88 27.74 -0.88
C SER A 343 -1.13 26.22 -0.91
N ALA A 344 -2.20 25.74 -0.27
CA ALA A 344 -2.62 24.34 -0.31
C ALA A 344 -3.10 23.87 -1.70
N ARG A 345 -3.53 24.76 -2.61
CA ARG A 345 -3.87 24.33 -3.98
C ARG A 345 -2.65 23.90 -4.80
N ALA A 346 -1.45 24.34 -4.43
CA ALA A 346 -0.23 24.06 -5.19
C ALA A 346 0.47 22.75 -4.79
N PHE A 347 0.19 22.22 -3.59
CA PHE A 347 0.76 20.96 -3.08
C PHE A 347 -0.23 19.77 -3.13
N LEU A 348 -1.45 19.98 -3.64
CA LEU A 348 -2.55 19.00 -3.71
C LEU A 348 -2.96 18.65 -5.15
N ILE A 349 -2.05 18.78 -6.13
CA ILE A 349 -2.25 18.35 -7.53
C ILE A 349 -1.45 17.07 -7.80
#